data_AF-A0A2V6PPW6-F1
#
_entry.id   AF-A0A2V6PPW6-F1
#
_cell.length_a   1.000
_cell.length_b   1.000
_cell.length_c   1.000
_cell.angle_alpha   90.00
_cell.angle_beta   90.00
_cell.angle_gamma   90.00
#
_symmetry.space_group_name_H-M   'P 1'
#
loop_
_entity.id
_entity.type
_entity.pdbx_description
1 polymer ?
#
loop_
_entity_poly.entity_id
_entity_poly.type
_entity_poly.pdbx_seq_one_letter_code
_entity_poly.pdbx_strand_id
1 'polypeptide(L)'
;PDGLDSSDLVKIAGKAVVGMYYTTAAAPASSPQAKQFAEEYKKKFGKNPEPYAAESYVATDIALRAIDSVVAGGKAPTRDAVTAAIRKVKYSGMTGAIDFDDKGDPKKASYYVMQVSSDDPNKWAENKEAKRLAIAAPPLKK
;
A
#
# COMPACT_ATOMS: atom_id res chain seq x y z
N PRO A 1 7.98 -12.67 -4.21
CA PRO A 1 8.48 -11.29 -4.02
C PRO A 1 7.40 -10.30 -4.44
N ASP A 2 7.34 -9.12 -3.82
CA ASP A 2 6.35 -8.05 -4.08
C ASP A 2 6.48 -7.44 -5.47
N GLY A 3 7.68 -7.45 -6.06
CA GLY A 3 7.87 -7.08 -7.46
C GLY A 3 7.12 -7.95 -8.49
N LEU A 4 6.50 -9.07 -8.08
CA LEU A 4 5.60 -9.86 -8.92
C LEU A 4 4.14 -9.35 -8.90
N ASP A 5 3.83 -8.37 -8.04
CA ASP A 5 2.48 -7.85 -7.88
C ASP A 5 2.15 -6.81 -8.97
N SER A 6 1.92 -7.30 -10.19
CA SER A 6 1.57 -6.47 -11.35
C SER A 6 0.73 -7.25 -12.34
N SER A 7 -0.32 -6.60 -12.87
CA SER A 7 -1.14 -7.17 -13.96
C SER A 7 -0.32 -7.47 -15.23
N ASP A 8 0.84 -6.84 -15.43
CA ASP A 8 1.73 -7.11 -16.56
C ASP A 8 2.37 -8.50 -16.50
N LEU A 9 2.49 -9.10 -15.31
CA LEU A 9 3.04 -10.45 -15.16
C LEU A 9 2.21 -11.48 -15.94
N VAL A 10 0.89 -11.33 -15.91
CA VAL A 10 -0.05 -12.16 -16.67
C VAL A 10 0.05 -11.87 -18.17
N LYS A 11 0.27 -10.61 -18.59
CA LYS A 11 0.46 -10.28 -20.00
C LYS A 11 1.70 -10.95 -20.59
N ILE A 12 2.75 -11.07 -19.79
CA ILE A 12 4.04 -11.64 -20.21
C ILE A 12 4.01 -13.18 -20.17
N ALA A 13 3.56 -13.75 -19.06
CA ALA A 13 3.67 -15.19 -18.80
C ALA A 13 2.38 -15.98 -19.10
N GLY A 14 1.26 -15.30 -19.32
CA GLY A 14 -0.04 -15.90 -19.64
C GLY A 14 -0.48 -16.95 -18.62
N LYS A 15 -0.98 -18.08 -19.11
CA LYS A 15 -1.49 -19.18 -18.27
C LYS A 15 -0.45 -19.80 -17.33
N ALA A 16 0.84 -19.65 -17.61
CA ALA A 16 1.90 -20.26 -16.81
C ALA A 16 1.95 -19.75 -15.37
N VAL A 17 1.41 -18.55 -15.11
CA VAL A 17 1.37 -17.97 -13.76
C VAL A 17 0.09 -18.31 -13.00
N VAL A 18 -0.92 -18.91 -13.62
CA VAL A 18 -2.16 -19.26 -12.90
C VAL A 18 -1.84 -20.30 -11.81
N GLY A 19 -2.23 -20.01 -10.57
CA GLY A 19 -1.91 -20.82 -9.40
C GLY A 19 -0.55 -20.52 -8.75
N MET A 20 0.28 -19.67 -9.37
CA MET A 20 1.53 -19.18 -8.78
C MET A 20 1.24 -18.36 -7.52
N TYR A 21 2.11 -18.52 -6.51
CA TYR A 21 2.09 -17.71 -5.31
C TYR A 21 3.09 -16.57 -5.39
N TYR A 22 2.70 -15.41 -4.89
CA TYR A 22 3.58 -14.28 -4.67
C TYR A 22 3.31 -13.64 -3.30
N THR A 23 4.20 -12.76 -2.87
CA THR A 23 4.11 -12.05 -1.60
C THR A 23 3.96 -10.57 -1.89
N THR A 24 3.13 -9.82 -1.15
CA THR A 24 3.02 -8.36 -1.31
C THR A 24 2.81 -7.70 0.05
N ALA A 25 3.18 -6.42 0.16
CA ALA A 25 2.84 -5.57 1.31
C ALA A 25 1.54 -4.76 1.07
N ALA A 26 1.11 -4.66 -0.19
CA ALA A 26 -0.09 -3.93 -0.55
C ALA A 26 -1.33 -4.69 -0.10
N ALA A 27 -2.22 -4.00 0.60
CA ALA A 27 -3.52 -4.54 0.94
C ALA A 27 -4.30 -4.86 -0.35
N PRO A 28 -4.97 -6.02 -0.44
CA PRO A 28 -5.78 -6.35 -1.61
C PRO A 28 -6.82 -5.26 -1.89
N ALA A 29 -6.91 -4.84 -3.15
CA ALA A 29 -7.89 -3.84 -3.59
C ALA A 29 -9.35 -4.32 -3.42
N SER A 30 -9.56 -5.64 -3.28
CA SER A 30 -10.84 -6.27 -2.94
C SER A 30 -11.25 -6.11 -1.47
N SER A 31 -10.38 -5.59 -0.60
CA SER A 31 -10.74 -5.33 0.79
C SER A 31 -11.86 -4.27 0.89
N PRO A 32 -12.81 -4.41 1.84
CA PRO A 32 -13.89 -3.44 2.02
C PRO A 32 -13.40 -1.99 2.16
N GLN A 33 -12.25 -1.80 2.80
CA GLN A 33 -11.64 -0.49 3.05
C GLN A 33 -11.08 0.17 1.78
N ALA A 34 -10.70 -0.62 0.77
CA ALA A 34 -10.14 -0.13 -0.49
C ALA A 34 -11.18 0.03 -1.61
N LYS A 35 -12.41 -0.45 -1.41
CA LYS A 35 -13.46 -0.49 -2.44
C LYS A 35 -13.76 0.90 -3.02
N GLN A 36 -13.98 1.91 -2.17
CA GLN A 36 -14.26 3.27 -2.62
C GLN A 36 -13.09 3.84 -3.45
N PHE A 37 -11.85 3.67 -2.98
CA PHE A 37 -10.67 4.10 -3.71
C PHE A 37 -10.57 3.42 -5.08
N ALA A 38 -10.82 2.11 -5.17
CA ALA A 38 -10.77 1.38 -6.44
C ALA A 38 -11.84 1.89 -7.43
N GLU A 39 -13.05 2.18 -6.97
CA GLU A 39 -14.13 2.74 -7.78
C GLU A 39 -13.78 4.15 -8.30
N GLU A 40 -13.31 5.05 -7.42
CA GLU A 40 -12.90 6.40 -7.78
C GLU A 40 -11.68 6.41 -8.71
N TYR A 41 -10.69 5.57 -8.45
CA TYR A 41 -9.51 5.40 -9.28
C TYR A 41 -9.91 4.94 -10.69
N LYS A 42 -10.77 3.93 -10.80
CA LYS A 42 -11.25 3.44 -12.09
C LYS A 42 -12.05 4.49 -12.85
N LYS A 43 -12.91 5.25 -12.17
CA LYS A 43 -13.64 6.37 -12.78
C LYS A 43 -12.71 7.44 -13.34
N LYS A 44 -11.61 7.75 -12.63
CA LYS A 44 -10.66 8.80 -13.01
C LYS A 44 -9.68 8.37 -14.10
N PHE A 45 -9.18 7.13 -14.03
CA PHE A 45 -8.06 6.66 -14.87
C PHE A 45 -8.44 5.57 -15.87
N GLY A 46 -9.69 5.11 -15.87
CA GLY A 46 -10.20 4.11 -16.82
C GLY A 46 -9.69 2.68 -16.59
N LYS A 47 -8.95 2.43 -15.51
CA LYS A 47 -8.38 1.11 -15.17
C LYS A 47 -8.42 0.86 -13.66
N ASN A 48 -8.35 -0.41 -13.25
CA ASN A 48 -8.23 -0.76 -11.84
C ASN A 48 -6.89 -0.24 -11.28
N PRO A 49 -6.82 0.11 -9.98
CA PRO A 49 -5.55 0.48 -9.36
C PRO A 49 -4.60 -0.71 -9.33
N GLU A 50 -3.34 -0.46 -9.68
CA GLU A 50 -2.24 -1.38 -9.39
C GLU A 50 -1.89 -1.31 -7.89
N PRO A 51 -1.25 -2.35 -7.31
CA PRO A 51 -1.06 -2.49 -5.87
C PRO A 51 -0.44 -1.25 -5.19
N TYR A 52 0.64 -0.71 -5.77
CA TYR A 52 1.34 0.47 -5.23
C TYR A 52 0.57 1.79 -5.41
N ALA A 53 -0.52 1.82 -6.19
CA ALA A 53 -1.34 3.03 -6.33
C ALA A 53 -2.05 3.37 -5.02
N ALA A 54 -2.57 2.37 -4.32
CA ALA A 54 -3.20 2.54 -3.01
C ALA A 54 -2.17 2.99 -1.96
N GLU A 55 -1.00 2.33 -1.92
CA GLU A 55 0.07 2.70 -0.98
C GLU A 55 0.56 4.13 -1.20
N SER A 56 0.77 4.53 -2.46
CA SER A 56 1.18 5.90 -2.80
C SER A 56 0.14 6.94 -2.39
N TYR A 57 -1.15 6.62 -2.52
CA TYR A 57 -2.23 7.47 -2.05
C TYR A 57 -2.18 7.66 -0.54
N VAL A 58 -2.04 6.55 0.22
CA VAL A 58 -1.94 6.60 1.69
C VAL A 58 -0.69 7.35 2.15
N ALA A 59 0.46 7.10 1.52
CA ALA A 59 1.70 7.81 1.83
C ALA A 59 1.56 9.33 1.60
N THR A 60 0.85 9.72 0.53
CA THR A 60 0.57 11.13 0.25
C THR A 60 -0.36 11.74 1.30
N ASP A 61 -1.44 11.06 1.70
CA ASP A 61 -2.32 11.54 2.77
C ASP A 61 -1.56 11.74 4.09
N ILE A 62 -0.71 10.77 4.47
CA ILE A 62 0.15 10.88 5.66
C ILE A 62 1.08 12.10 5.56
N ALA A 63 1.71 12.31 4.41
CA ALA A 63 2.61 13.44 4.20
C ALA A 63 1.86 14.79 4.28
N LEU A 64 0.67 14.88 3.69
CA LEU A 64 -0.17 16.09 3.74
C LEU A 64 -0.61 16.41 5.17
N ARG A 65 -1.09 15.42 5.93
CA ARG A 65 -1.44 15.59 7.36
C ARG A 65 -0.24 16.07 8.18
N ALA A 66 0.95 15.54 7.90
CA ALA A 66 2.17 15.97 8.57
C ALA A 66 2.50 17.43 8.23
N ILE A 67 2.42 17.81 6.95
CA ILE A 67 2.62 19.20 6.49
C ILE A 67 1.62 20.13 7.18
N ASP A 68 0.33 19.82 7.14
CA ASP A 68 -0.75 20.61 7.76
C ASP A 68 -0.49 20.85 9.25
N SER A 69 0.07 19.86 9.96
CA SER A 69 0.38 19.99 11.39
C SER A 69 1.54 20.96 11.71
N VAL A 70 2.41 21.27 10.74
CA VAL A 70 3.61 22.09 10.95
C VAL A 70 3.59 23.45 10.25
N VAL A 71 2.62 23.72 9.37
CA VAL A 71 2.45 25.03 8.69
C VAL A 71 1.72 26.09 9.51
N ALA A 72 1.48 25.84 10.81
CA ALA A 72 0.85 26.79 11.71
C ALA A 72 1.57 28.16 11.68
N GLY A 73 0.86 29.20 11.21
CA GLY A 73 1.38 30.57 11.13
C GLY A 73 1.84 31.06 9.74
N GLY A 74 1.53 30.34 8.66
CA GLY A 74 1.68 30.83 7.28
C GLY A 74 3.12 30.86 6.75
N LYS A 75 4.06 30.22 7.44
CA LYS A 75 5.43 30.01 6.96
C LYS A 75 5.54 28.65 6.30
N ALA A 76 6.36 28.57 5.24
CA ALA A 76 6.70 27.30 4.63
C ALA A 76 7.41 26.39 5.66
N PRO A 77 7.08 25.08 5.71
CA PRO A 77 7.67 24.17 6.67
C PRO A 77 9.08 23.75 6.24
N THR A 78 9.92 23.38 7.19
CA THR A 78 11.24 22.80 6.88
C THR A 78 11.12 21.29 6.65
N ARG A 79 12.06 20.71 5.88
CA ARG A 79 12.15 19.26 5.68
C ARG A 79 12.19 18.49 7.00
N ASP A 80 12.97 18.97 7.97
CA ASP A 80 13.13 18.32 9.27
C ASP A 80 11.85 18.38 10.09
N ALA A 81 11.13 19.51 10.06
CA ALA A 81 9.84 19.63 10.74
C ALA A 81 8.81 18.64 10.17
N VAL A 82 8.71 18.53 8.84
CA VAL A 82 7.79 17.58 8.18
C VAL A 82 8.21 16.13 8.49
N THR A 83 9.50 15.82 8.41
CA THR A 83 10.04 14.48 8.67
C THR A 83 9.80 14.03 10.11
N ALA A 84 9.90 14.95 11.07
CA ALA A 84 9.55 14.71 12.47
C ALA A 84 8.04 14.57 12.68
N ALA A 85 7.22 15.33 11.94
CA ALA A 85 5.76 15.25 12.02
C ALA A 85 5.20 13.96 11.42
N ILE A 86 5.75 13.46 10.31
CA ILE A 86 5.35 12.18 9.68
C ILE A 86 5.39 11.04 10.71
N ARG A 87 6.47 10.95 11.51
CA ARG A 87 6.62 9.89 12.54
C ARG A 87 5.55 9.96 13.64
N LYS A 88 4.88 11.09 13.81
CA LYS A 88 3.81 11.30 14.79
C LYS A 88 2.42 11.02 14.23
N VAL A 89 2.28 10.88 12.91
CA VAL A 89 0.99 10.58 12.28
C VAL A 89 0.55 9.17 12.66
N LYS A 90 -0.67 9.07 13.17
CA LYS A 90 -1.39 7.80 13.31
C LYS A 90 -2.45 7.76 12.23
N TYR A 91 -2.28 6.87 11.26
CA TYR A 91 -3.20 6.71 10.15
C TYR A 91 -4.14 5.53 10.40
N SER A 92 -5.39 5.66 9.97
CA SER A 92 -6.36 4.58 9.90
C SER A 92 -7.21 4.80 8.66
N GLY A 93 -7.09 3.92 7.66
CA GLY A 93 -7.81 4.08 6.40
C GLY A 93 -7.71 2.87 5.49
N MET A 94 -7.57 3.09 4.18
CA MET A 94 -7.85 2.07 3.16
C MET A 94 -6.94 0.83 3.26
N THR A 95 -5.69 1.01 3.68
CA THR A 95 -4.68 -0.05 3.82
C THR A 95 -4.55 -0.54 5.27
N GLY A 96 -5.44 -0.11 6.16
CA GLY A 96 -5.39 -0.41 7.59
C GLY A 96 -4.78 0.72 8.43
N ALA A 97 -4.39 0.36 9.66
CA ALA A 97 -3.75 1.29 10.59
C ALA A 97 -2.24 1.33 10.37
N ILE A 98 -1.66 2.53 10.37
CA ILE A 98 -0.22 2.75 10.25
C ILE A 98 0.23 3.69 11.37
N ASP A 99 1.22 3.24 12.14
CA ASP A 99 1.99 4.05 13.06
C ASP A 99 3.47 3.73 12.88
N PHE A 100 4.33 4.73 13.07
CA PHE A 100 5.76 4.63 12.77
C PHE A 100 6.58 4.42 14.03
N ASP A 101 7.66 3.64 13.91
CA ASP A 101 8.75 3.63 14.89
C ASP A 101 9.75 4.78 14.63
N ASP A 102 10.77 4.87 15.47
CA ASP A 102 11.76 5.95 15.39
C ASP A 102 12.63 5.90 14.11
N LYS A 103 12.77 4.71 13.49
CA LYS A 103 13.45 4.55 12.19
C LYS A 103 12.59 5.11 11.05
N GLY A 104 11.28 5.15 11.24
CA GLY A 104 10.30 5.49 10.21
C GLY A 104 9.67 4.26 9.55
N ASP A 105 9.86 3.06 10.11
CA ASP A 105 9.15 1.86 9.67
C ASP A 105 7.75 1.82 10.30
N PRO A 106 6.73 1.26 9.63
CA PRO A 106 5.49 0.88 10.30
C PRO A 106 5.79 -0.08 11.45
N LYS A 107 5.30 0.19 12.68
CA LYS A 107 5.57 -0.67 13.84
C LYS A 107 5.10 -2.10 13.63
N LYS A 108 4.02 -2.26 12.86
CA LYS A 108 3.53 -3.54 12.35
C LYS A 108 3.20 -3.38 10.87
N ALA A 109 3.74 -4.26 10.05
CA ALA A 109 3.42 -4.36 8.63
C ALA A 109 2.61 -5.62 8.35
N SER A 110 1.61 -5.49 7.48
CA SER A 110 0.88 -6.64 6.93
C SER A 110 1.59 -7.15 5.69
N TYR A 111 1.81 -8.46 5.61
CA TYR A 111 2.29 -9.14 4.42
C TYR A 111 1.28 -10.18 3.97
N TYR A 112 1.03 -10.22 2.67
CA TYR A 112 0.03 -11.09 2.07
C TYR A 112 0.73 -12.09 1.17
N VAL A 113 0.35 -13.36 1.29
CA VAL A 113 0.67 -14.40 0.31
C VAL A 113 -0.55 -14.51 -0.58
N MET A 114 -0.38 -14.16 -1.85
CA MET A 114 -1.44 -14.12 -2.86
C MET A 114 -1.25 -15.26 -3.85
N GLN A 115 -2.34 -15.79 -4.38
CA GLN A 115 -2.36 -16.76 -5.47
C GLN A 115 -2.98 -16.12 -6.71
N VAL A 116 -2.30 -16.25 -7.85
CA VAL A 116 -2.81 -15.78 -9.14
C VAL A 116 -4.03 -16.60 -9.55
N SER A 117 -5.17 -15.93 -9.72
CA SER A 117 -6.47 -16.58 -9.97
C SER A 117 -6.81 -16.72 -11.45
N SER A 118 -6.26 -15.88 -12.33
CA SER A 118 -6.68 -15.77 -13.73
C SER A 118 -5.52 -15.33 -14.63
N ASP A 119 -5.62 -15.71 -15.91
CA ASP A 119 -4.78 -15.24 -17.01
C ASP A 119 -5.33 -13.96 -17.69
N ASP A 120 -6.37 -13.33 -17.12
CA ASP A 120 -6.87 -12.02 -17.54
C ASP A 120 -6.24 -10.91 -16.68
N PRO A 121 -5.44 -9.99 -17.26
CA PRO A 121 -4.81 -8.91 -16.51
C PRO A 121 -5.83 -7.97 -15.84
N ASN A 122 -7.05 -7.87 -16.36
CA ASN A 122 -8.09 -7.04 -15.74
C ASN A 122 -8.62 -7.63 -14.43
N LYS A 123 -8.39 -8.92 -14.20
CA LYS A 123 -8.77 -9.66 -12.99
C LYS A 123 -7.64 -9.76 -11.98
N TRP A 124 -6.53 -9.04 -12.17
CA TRP A 124 -5.39 -9.06 -11.24
C TRP A 124 -5.80 -8.74 -9.79
N ALA A 125 -6.69 -7.77 -9.60
CA ALA A 125 -7.22 -7.39 -8.29
C ALA A 125 -8.09 -8.48 -7.62
N GLU A 126 -8.45 -9.55 -8.34
CA GLU A 126 -9.23 -10.70 -7.87
C GLU A 126 -8.34 -11.89 -7.45
N ASN A 127 -7.02 -11.70 -7.44
CA ASN A 127 -6.08 -12.68 -6.88
C ASN A 127 -6.44 -13.00 -5.43
N LYS A 128 -6.32 -14.29 -5.08
CA LYS A 128 -6.80 -14.79 -3.79
C LYS A 128 -5.75 -14.62 -2.71
N GLU A 129 -6.15 -14.11 -1.56
CA GLU A 129 -5.32 -14.13 -0.36
C GLU A 129 -5.26 -15.57 0.19
N ALA A 130 -4.09 -16.18 0.13
CA ALA A 130 -3.83 -17.52 0.68
C ALA A 130 -3.39 -17.46 2.14
N LYS A 131 -2.68 -16.40 2.54
CA LYS A 131 -2.24 -16.19 3.91
C LYS A 131 -1.96 -14.71 4.17
N ARG A 132 -2.17 -14.28 5.42
CA ARG A 132 -1.75 -12.97 5.93
C ARG A 132 -0.83 -13.11 7.12
N LEU A 133 0.18 -12.26 7.18
CA LEU A 133 1.13 -12.16 8.28
C LEU A 133 1.11 -10.72 8.79
N ALA A 134 1.20 -10.54 10.11
CA ALA A 134 1.47 -9.25 10.74
C ALA A 134 2.83 -9.34 11.41
N ILE A 135 3.80 -8.58 10.91
CA ILE A 135 5.20 -8.65 11.34
C ILE A 135 5.59 -7.32 11.96
N ALA A 136 6.16 -7.35 13.16
CA ALA A 136 6.69 -6.15 13.81
C ALA A 136 7.97 -5.68 13.12
N ALA A 137 8.22 -4.37 13.13
CA ALA A 137 9.46 -3.82 12.59
C ALA A 137 10.68 -4.45 13.29
N PRO A 138 11.74 -4.83 12.55
CA PRO A 138 12.96 -5.37 13.15
C PRO A 138 13.58 -4.37 14.15
N PRO A 139 14.19 -4.84 15.24
CA PRO A 139 14.90 -3.97 16.17
C PRO A 139 16.05 -3.26 15.46
N LEU A 140 16.44 -2.08 15.96
CA LEU A 140 17.67 -1.42 15.54
C LEU A 140 18.84 -2.38 15.74
N LYS A 141 19.60 -2.64 14.67
CA LYS A 141 20.91 -3.28 14.80
C LYS A 141 21.80 -2.32 15.59
N LYS A 142 22.28 -2.78 16.75
CA LYS A 142 23.27 -2.07 17.56
C LYS A 142 24.61 -2.02 16.84
#